data_AF-A0A8C5QGS9-F1
#
_entry.id   AF-A0A8C5QGS9-F1
#
_cell.length_a   1.000
_cell.length_b   1.000
_cell.length_c   1.000
_cell.angle_alpha   90.00
_cell.angle_beta   90.00
_cell.angle_gamma   90.00
#
_symmetry.space_group_name_H-M   'P 1'
#
loop_
_entity.id
_entity.type
_entity.pdbx_description
1 polymer ?
#
loop_
_entity_poly.entity_id
_entity_poly.type
_entity_poly.pdbx_seq_one_letter_code
_entity_poly.pdbx_strand_id
1 'polypeptide(L)'
;MNIIYCIHYTSINYTLNILYCVHCTSIHYTSIYSTLNILYCVHYTSIYYTPEHYMLYTYIQWQEKVCEPFGIMWSFIIQYQTVRYDILPLSPTSRNRLNQVKRKVLVLDLDETLIHSHHDGVLRPTVRPGTPPDFILKVVIDKHPVRFFVHKRPHVDFFLEVVSQWYELVVFTASMEIYGSAVADKLDNNKGVLRRRFYRQHCTLELGSYIKDLSVVHSDLSSVVILDNSPGAYRSHPDNAIPIKSWFSDPSDTALLNLLPMLDALRFTADVRSVLSRNLHQHRLW
;
A
#
# COMPACT_ATOMS: atom_id res chain seq x y z
N MET A 1 33.25 -1.82 -19.63
CA MET A 1 33.71 -0.56 -19.02
C MET A 1 32.53 0.04 -18.27
N ASN A 2 32.40 -0.24 -16.97
CA ASN A 2 31.39 0.37 -16.10
C ASN A 2 32.10 0.72 -14.78
N ILE A 3 31.83 1.91 -14.27
CA ILE A 3 32.62 2.56 -13.22
C ILE A 3 32.12 2.10 -11.86
N ILE A 4 33.02 1.58 -11.02
CA ILE A 4 32.74 1.22 -9.63
C ILE A 4 32.90 2.48 -8.78
N TYR A 5 31.82 2.95 -8.14
CA TYR A 5 31.91 3.95 -7.09
C TYR A 5 32.33 3.28 -5.77
N CYS A 6 33.64 3.18 -5.55
CA CYS A 6 34.18 2.88 -4.21
C CYS A 6 34.06 4.13 -3.32
N ILE A 7 33.14 4.11 -2.35
CA ILE A 7 33.14 5.08 -1.26
C ILE A 7 34.07 4.54 -0.16
N HIS A 8 35.26 5.13 -0.08
CA HIS A 8 36.18 4.93 1.05
C HIS A 8 35.66 5.65 2.29
N TYR A 9 35.67 4.97 3.44
CA TYR A 9 35.83 5.63 4.74
C TYR A 9 36.94 4.94 5.53
N THR A 10 37.72 5.76 6.24
CA THR A 10 39.01 5.40 6.84
C THR A 10 38.89 5.08 8.32
N SER A 11 39.46 3.93 8.72
CA SER A 11 40.05 3.67 10.04
C SER A 11 39.19 3.92 11.30
N ILE A 12 38.62 2.83 11.86
CA ILE A 12 38.79 2.49 13.28
C ILE A 12 39.18 0.99 13.36
N ASN A 13 40.04 0.63 14.32
CA ASN A 13 40.90 -0.55 14.32
C ASN A 13 40.22 -1.94 14.46
N TYR A 14 40.99 -2.96 14.02
CA TYR A 14 40.85 -4.41 14.23
C TYR A 14 39.83 -5.20 13.37
N THR A 15 40.24 -5.46 12.13
CA THR A 15 40.08 -6.74 11.40
C THR A 15 38.69 -7.40 11.36
N LEU A 16 37.80 -6.85 10.54
CA LEU A 16 36.88 -7.64 9.71
C LEU A 16 36.82 -7.02 8.31
N ASN A 17 37.36 -7.71 7.29
CA ASN A 17 37.29 -7.27 5.90
C ASN A 17 35.91 -7.64 5.33
N ILE A 18 34.93 -6.75 5.49
CA ILE A 18 33.58 -6.93 4.95
C ILE A 18 33.55 -6.43 3.50
N LEU A 19 33.44 -7.36 2.54
CA LEU A 19 33.29 -7.03 1.12
C LEU A 19 31.80 -7.03 0.74
N TYR A 20 31.21 -5.84 0.55
CA TYR A 20 29.84 -5.72 0.06
C TYR A 20 29.82 -5.86 -1.47
N CYS A 21 29.24 -6.95 -1.98
CA CYS A 21 29.02 -7.14 -3.41
C CYS A 21 27.54 -6.93 -3.75
N VAL A 22 27.22 -5.78 -4.33
CA VAL A 22 25.87 -5.49 -4.86
C VAL A 22 25.89 -5.80 -6.36
N HIS A 23 25.21 -6.91 -6.73
CA HIS A 23 25.19 -7.54 -8.06
C HIS A 23 26.53 -8.09 -8.58
N CYS A 24 26.63 -9.42 -8.60
CA CYS A 24 27.53 -10.15 -9.50
C CYS A 24 26.78 -11.34 -10.10
N THR A 25 26.75 -11.48 -11.43
CA THR A 25 26.03 -12.56 -12.13
C THR A 25 26.89 -13.77 -12.46
N SER A 26 28.19 -13.74 -12.20
CA SER A 26 29.11 -14.90 -12.26
C SER A 26 30.43 -14.58 -11.57
N ILE A 27 30.94 -15.49 -10.72
CA ILE A 27 32.28 -15.42 -10.13
C ILE A 27 33.06 -16.65 -10.59
N HIS A 28 34.19 -16.43 -11.28
CA HIS A 28 35.17 -17.49 -11.56
C HIS A 28 36.20 -17.54 -10.43
N TYR A 29 36.48 -18.73 -9.90
CA TYR A 29 37.48 -18.94 -8.87
C TYR A 29 38.87 -19.19 -9.47
N THR A 30 39.84 -18.35 -9.13
CA THR A 30 41.28 -18.66 -9.24
C THR A 30 41.90 -18.68 -7.86
N SER A 31 42.53 -19.81 -7.53
CA SER A 31 43.08 -20.20 -6.22
C SER A 31 43.68 -19.08 -5.36
N ILE A 32 43.09 -18.84 -4.19
CA ILE A 32 43.76 -18.34 -2.99
C ILE A 32 43.25 -19.16 -1.80
N TYR A 33 44.16 -19.65 -0.96
CA TYR A 33 43.86 -20.42 0.25
C TYR A 33 43.55 -19.51 1.45
N SER A 34 42.81 -20.08 2.42
CA SER A 34 42.54 -19.60 3.78
C SER A 34 41.30 -18.70 4.02
N THR A 35 40.65 -19.01 5.17
CA THR A 35 39.53 -18.35 5.88
C THR A 35 38.16 -18.24 5.17
N LEU A 36 37.10 -18.21 5.99
CA LEU A 36 35.71 -18.43 5.60
C LEU A 36 35.20 -17.44 4.54
N ASN A 37 34.70 -17.96 3.42
CA ASN A 37 33.90 -17.19 2.46
C ASN A 37 32.40 -17.32 2.82
N ILE A 38 31.81 -16.22 3.29
CA ILE A 38 30.35 -16.11 3.50
C ILE A 38 29.71 -15.52 2.24
N LEU A 39 28.62 -16.13 1.76
CA LEU A 39 27.86 -15.66 0.60
C LEU A 39 26.45 -15.26 1.07
N TYR A 40 26.07 -14.00 0.85
CA TYR A 40 24.75 -13.50 1.24
C TYR A 40 23.78 -13.49 0.05
N CYS A 41 22.55 -13.97 0.27
CA CYS A 41 21.47 -13.96 -0.70
C CYS A 41 20.16 -13.57 0.00
N VAL A 42 19.37 -12.68 -0.61
CA VAL A 42 18.22 -12.01 0.05
C VAL A 42 16.89 -12.42 -0.61
N HIS A 43 15.92 -12.83 0.21
CA HIS A 43 14.52 -13.12 -0.18
C HIS A 43 13.55 -12.68 0.94
N TYR A 44 12.29 -12.38 0.60
CA TYR A 44 11.22 -11.84 1.47
C TYR A 44 9.89 -12.64 1.30
N THR A 45 8.80 -12.50 2.07
CA THR A 45 8.41 -11.59 3.17
C THR A 45 7.37 -12.29 4.09
N SER A 46 7.12 -11.80 5.32
CA SER A 46 5.90 -12.08 6.13
C SER A 46 5.70 -11.05 7.25
N ILE A 47 4.45 -10.80 7.71
CA ILE A 47 4.04 -9.65 8.56
C ILE A 47 3.21 -10.11 9.79
N TYR A 48 3.35 -9.41 10.94
CA TYR A 48 2.54 -9.56 12.16
C TYR A 48 2.20 -8.19 12.79
N TYR A 49 1.16 -8.14 13.65
CA TYR A 49 0.62 -6.92 14.29
C TYR A 49 0.63 -7.01 15.84
N THR A 50 0.76 -5.87 16.54
CA THR A 50 0.52 -5.74 17.99
C THR A 50 -0.26 -4.45 18.32
N PRO A 51 -0.97 -4.37 19.47
CA PRO A 51 -2.03 -3.36 19.67
C PRO A 51 -1.57 -1.95 20.05
N GLU A 52 -0.34 -1.79 20.54
CA GLU A 52 0.09 -0.55 21.23
C GLU A 52 1.02 0.34 20.40
N HIS A 53 1.69 -0.21 19.38
CA HIS A 53 2.53 0.54 18.46
C HIS A 53 2.46 -0.09 17.07
N TYR A 54 1.93 0.64 16.08
CA TYR A 54 1.85 0.18 14.69
C TYR A 54 3.25 0.06 14.06
N MET A 55 3.89 -1.10 14.23
CA MET A 55 5.20 -1.41 13.67
C MET A 55 5.07 -2.44 12.56
N LEU A 56 5.63 -2.13 11.39
CA LEU A 56 5.94 -3.14 10.38
C LEU A 56 7.09 -4.03 10.90
N TYR A 57 7.20 -5.24 10.38
CA TYR A 57 8.44 -6.01 10.47
C TYR A 57 8.78 -6.52 9.07
N THR A 58 9.90 -6.04 8.53
CA THR A 58 10.62 -6.72 7.45
C THR A 58 11.73 -7.53 8.09
N TYR A 59 12.21 -8.62 7.49
CA TYR A 59 13.42 -9.29 7.98
C TYR A 59 14.51 -9.30 6.91
N ILE A 60 15.75 -9.20 7.37
CA ILE A 60 16.93 -9.58 6.59
C ILE A 60 17.32 -10.98 7.07
N GLN A 61 17.31 -11.94 6.15
CA GLN A 61 17.78 -13.30 6.42
C GLN A 61 19.26 -13.37 6.05
N TRP A 62 20.10 -13.55 7.06
CA TRP A 62 21.51 -13.82 6.87
C TRP A 62 21.70 -15.34 6.77
N GLN A 63 22.34 -15.82 5.70
CA GLN A 63 22.86 -17.18 5.62
C GLN A 63 24.30 -17.18 6.10
N GLU A 64 24.54 -17.69 7.31
CA GLU A 64 25.88 -18.10 7.71
C GLU A 64 26.10 -19.57 7.36
N LYS A 65 27.26 -19.86 6.78
CA LYS A 65 27.70 -21.24 6.52
C LYS A 65 28.79 -21.59 7.53
N VAL A 66 28.38 -22.23 8.63
CA VAL A 66 29.31 -22.76 9.63
C VAL A 66 29.71 -24.18 9.20
N CYS A 67 31.02 -24.38 8.99
CA CYS A 67 31.59 -25.69 8.66
C CYS A 67 32.09 -26.37 9.94
N GLU A 68 31.33 -27.35 10.42
CA GLU A 68 31.70 -28.25 11.51
C GLU A 68 32.33 -29.55 10.93
N PRO A 69 33.21 -30.26 11.67
CA PRO A 69 33.94 -31.42 11.15
C PRO A 69 33.07 -32.65 10.79
N PHE A 70 31.77 -32.64 11.10
CA PHE A 70 30.82 -33.73 10.80
C PHE A 70 29.63 -33.32 9.91
N GLY A 71 29.58 -32.08 9.39
CA GLY A 71 28.53 -31.67 8.46
C GLY A 71 28.38 -30.17 8.25
N ILE A 72 27.58 -29.79 7.24
CA ILE A 72 27.14 -28.41 7.04
C ILE A 72 25.88 -28.17 7.87
N MET A 73 25.93 -27.27 8.83
CA MET A 73 24.75 -26.80 9.56
C MET A 73 24.37 -25.40 9.07
N TRP A 74 23.11 -25.23 8.69
CA TRP A 74 22.55 -23.93 8.28
C TRP A 74 21.91 -23.25 9.50
N SER A 75 22.55 -22.19 10.02
CA SER A 75 21.94 -21.28 10.97
C SER A 75 21.15 -20.20 10.21
N PHE A 76 19.85 -20.11 10.50
CA PHE A 76 18.97 -19.08 9.95
C PHE A 76 18.79 -17.96 10.98
N ILE A 77 19.51 -16.85 10.82
CA ILE A 77 19.30 -15.65 11.64
C ILE A 77 18.33 -14.72 10.90
N ILE A 78 17.12 -14.60 11.44
CA ILE A 78 16.07 -13.71 10.97
C ILE A 78 16.16 -12.42 11.81
N GLN A 79 16.76 -11.37 11.26
CA GLN A 79 16.84 -10.07 11.93
C GLN A 79 15.71 -9.16 11.43
N TYR A 80 14.79 -8.78 12.32
CA TYR A 80 13.66 -7.93 11.99
C TYR A 80 14.04 -6.44 12.01
N GLN A 81 13.76 -5.73 10.91
CA GLN A 81 13.80 -4.28 10.80
C GLN A 81 12.40 -3.72 10.56
N THR A 82 11.97 -2.80 11.43
CA THR A 82 10.70 -2.10 11.28
C THR A 82 10.81 -0.95 10.28
N VAL A 83 10.00 -1.00 9.22
CA VAL A 83 9.76 0.18 8.37
C VAL A 83 8.60 0.97 8.99
N ARG A 84 8.90 2.11 9.61
CA ARG A 84 7.88 3.08 10.03
C ARG A 84 7.71 4.13 8.95
N TYR A 85 6.47 4.53 8.64
CA TYR A 85 6.23 5.81 7.99
C TYR A 85 6.23 6.88 9.08
N ASP A 86 7.41 7.42 9.39
CA ASP A 86 7.54 8.44 10.43
C ASP A 86 6.91 9.76 9.95
N ILE A 87 5.82 10.16 10.58
CA ILE A 87 5.16 11.45 10.31
C ILE A 87 6.03 12.57 10.87
N LEU A 88 6.97 13.05 10.06
CA LEU A 88 7.84 14.16 10.44
C LEU A 88 7.05 15.47 10.57
N PRO A 89 7.25 16.26 11.65
CA PRO A 89 6.55 17.52 11.82
C PRO A 89 6.96 18.53 10.73
N LEU A 90 5.98 19.20 10.12
CA LEU A 90 6.24 20.20 9.10
C LEU A 90 7.08 21.36 9.64
N SER A 91 8.14 21.71 8.90
CA SER A 91 8.90 22.95 9.15
C SER A 91 8.00 24.18 9.03
N PRO A 92 8.36 25.33 9.65
CA PRO A 92 7.58 26.56 9.54
C PRO A 92 7.32 26.97 8.07
N THR A 93 8.32 26.85 7.21
CA THR A 93 8.20 27.13 5.76
C THR A 93 7.22 26.18 5.07
N SER A 94 7.29 24.88 5.35
CA SER A 94 6.34 23.92 4.77
C SER A 94 4.91 24.14 5.30
N ARG A 95 4.74 24.47 6.59
CA ARG A 95 3.42 24.83 7.15
C ARG A 95 2.84 26.07 6.48
N ASN A 96 3.66 27.11 6.26
CA ASN A 96 3.23 28.32 5.54
C ASN A 96 2.83 28.02 4.10
N ARG A 97 3.58 27.18 3.36
CA ARG A 97 3.20 26.74 2.01
C ARG A 97 1.93 25.91 2.00
N LEU A 98 1.72 25.04 2.99
CA LEU A 98 0.48 24.26 3.11
C LEU A 98 -0.74 25.17 3.37
N ASN A 99 -0.58 26.22 4.18
CA ASN A 99 -1.63 27.21 4.44
C ASN A 99 -1.97 28.08 3.22
N GLN A 100 -1.11 28.13 2.20
CA GLN A 100 -1.36 28.85 0.93
C GLN A 100 -2.18 28.03 -0.08
N VAL A 101 -2.38 26.74 0.16
CA VAL A 101 -3.15 25.84 -0.72
C VAL A 101 -4.36 25.28 0.02
N LYS A 102 -5.41 24.92 -0.74
CA LYS A 102 -6.61 24.30 -0.17
C LYS A 102 -6.29 22.89 0.36
N ARG A 103 -6.95 22.52 1.46
CA ARG A 103 -7.07 21.11 1.86
C ARG A 103 -7.76 20.35 0.72
N LYS A 104 -7.28 19.15 0.44
CA LYS A 104 -7.69 18.34 -0.72
C LYS A 104 -8.67 17.26 -0.31
N VAL A 105 -9.46 16.80 -1.28
CA VAL A 105 -10.38 15.68 -1.14
C VAL A 105 -9.69 14.43 -1.68
N LEU A 106 -9.65 13.36 -0.88
CA LEU A 106 -9.24 12.03 -1.31
C LEU A 106 -10.48 11.14 -1.39
N VAL A 107 -10.87 10.84 -2.62
CA VAL A 107 -11.95 9.91 -2.96
C VAL A 107 -11.38 8.49 -2.93
N LEU A 108 -12.02 7.61 -2.15
CA LEU A 108 -11.59 6.25 -1.89
C LEU A 108 -12.65 5.27 -2.39
N ASP A 109 -12.24 4.35 -3.27
CA ASP A 109 -13.01 3.14 -3.52
C ASP A 109 -12.89 2.13 -2.36
N LEU A 110 -13.72 1.07 -2.35
CA LEU A 110 -13.77 0.06 -1.28
C LEU A 110 -13.27 -1.32 -1.75
N ASP A 111 -14.07 -2.01 -2.57
CA ASP A 111 -13.86 -3.39 -3.00
C ASP A 111 -12.61 -3.51 -3.88
N GLU A 112 -11.75 -4.48 -3.59
CA GLU A 112 -10.41 -4.66 -4.18
C GLU A 112 -9.43 -3.47 -4.00
N THR A 113 -9.86 -2.35 -3.40
CA THR A 113 -9.06 -1.15 -3.13
C THR A 113 -8.59 -1.08 -1.67
N LEU A 114 -9.51 -1.03 -0.70
CA LEU A 114 -9.25 -1.00 0.75
C LEU A 114 -9.59 -2.32 1.46
N ILE A 115 -10.48 -3.11 0.87
CA ILE A 115 -10.95 -4.40 1.40
C ILE A 115 -11.09 -5.41 0.24
N HIS A 116 -11.28 -6.69 0.59
CA HIS A 116 -11.81 -7.69 -0.32
C HIS A 116 -12.95 -8.42 0.38
N SER A 117 -14.02 -8.72 -0.36
CA SER A 117 -15.18 -9.41 0.21
C SER A 117 -15.73 -10.51 -0.69
N HIS A 118 -16.32 -11.51 -0.06
CA HIS A 118 -17.13 -12.53 -0.71
C HIS A 118 -18.37 -12.83 0.13
N HIS A 119 -19.41 -13.39 -0.49
CA HIS A 119 -20.67 -13.73 0.18
C HIS A 119 -20.95 -15.24 0.15
N ASP A 120 -21.86 -15.69 1.02
CA ASP A 120 -22.32 -17.07 1.08
C ASP A 120 -22.63 -17.64 -0.32
N GLY A 121 -22.16 -18.86 -0.59
CA GLY A 121 -22.43 -19.59 -1.84
C GLY A 121 -21.46 -19.32 -2.99
N VAL A 122 -20.60 -18.29 -2.93
CA VAL A 122 -19.58 -18.05 -3.97
C VAL A 122 -18.20 -18.50 -3.49
N LEU A 123 -17.78 -19.68 -3.95
CA LEU A 123 -16.39 -20.13 -3.83
C LEU A 123 -15.47 -19.23 -4.65
N ARG A 124 -14.81 -18.27 -4.00
CA ARG A 124 -13.71 -17.51 -4.62
C ARG A 124 -12.38 -18.17 -4.23
N PRO A 125 -11.60 -18.74 -5.17
CA PRO A 125 -10.28 -19.32 -4.88
C PRO A 125 -9.20 -18.27 -4.59
N THR A 126 -9.58 -16.98 -4.54
CA THR A 126 -8.67 -15.85 -4.33
C THR A 126 -8.23 -15.67 -2.88
N VAL A 127 -8.94 -16.24 -1.90
CA VAL A 127 -8.55 -16.25 -0.48
C VAL A 127 -8.11 -17.66 -0.10
N ARG A 128 -7.02 -17.79 0.67
CA ARG A 128 -6.54 -19.09 1.14
C ARG A 128 -7.63 -19.74 2.03
N PRO A 129 -8.02 -21.01 1.78
CA PRO A 129 -9.01 -21.69 2.61
C PRO A 129 -8.60 -21.68 4.08
N GLY A 130 -9.52 -21.24 4.95
CA GLY A 130 -9.31 -21.16 6.40
C GLY A 130 -8.75 -19.82 6.91
N THR A 131 -8.43 -18.85 6.06
CA THR A 131 -8.18 -17.47 6.52
C THR A 131 -9.47 -16.89 7.13
N PRO A 132 -9.47 -16.45 8.40
CA PRO A 132 -10.65 -15.83 9.01
C PRO A 132 -10.85 -14.40 8.47
N PRO A 133 -12.11 -13.94 8.31
CA PRO A 133 -12.40 -12.56 7.96
C PRO A 133 -12.11 -11.62 9.14
N ASP A 134 -11.72 -10.38 8.86
CA ASP A 134 -11.62 -9.31 9.86
C ASP A 134 -12.99 -8.96 10.45
N PHE A 135 -14.04 -8.97 9.62
CA PHE A 135 -15.42 -8.82 10.06
C PHE A 135 -16.43 -9.47 9.11
N ILE A 136 -17.58 -9.83 9.65
CA ILE A 136 -18.72 -10.35 8.89
C ILE A 136 -19.83 -9.32 8.90
N LEU A 137 -20.27 -8.89 7.71
CA LEU A 137 -21.47 -8.07 7.55
C LEU A 137 -22.68 -8.96 7.30
N LYS A 138 -23.83 -8.58 7.86
CA LYS A 138 -25.13 -9.22 7.61
C LYS A 138 -26.06 -8.14 7.07
N VAL A 139 -26.45 -8.25 5.81
CA VAL A 139 -27.34 -7.28 5.13
C VAL A 139 -28.52 -8.02 4.51
N VAL A 140 -29.65 -7.35 4.34
CA VAL A 140 -30.84 -7.95 3.72
C VAL A 140 -31.01 -7.36 2.32
N ILE A 141 -30.78 -8.16 1.29
CA ILE A 141 -30.92 -7.77 -0.13
C ILE A 141 -32.16 -8.48 -0.64
N ASP A 142 -33.14 -7.74 -1.17
CA ASP A 142 -34.40 -8.27 -1.71
C ASP A 142 -35.10 -9.28 -0.78
N LYS A 143 -35.17 -8.94 0.52
CA LYS A 143 -35.71 -9.76 1.64
C LYS A 143 -34.89 -11.00 2.00
N HIS A 144 -33.78 -11.27 1.32
CA HIS A 144 -32.88 -12.39 1.61
C HIS A 144 -31.70 -11.92 2.48
N PRO A 145 -31.41 -12.55 3.62
CA PRO A 145 -30.24 -12.24 4.43
C PRO A 145 -28.97 -12.78 3.75
N VAL A 146 -28.05 -11.89 3.42
CA VAL A 146 -26.75 -12.21 2.82
C VAL A 146 -25.63 -11.87 3.81
N ARG A 147 -24.72 -12.82 4.04
CA ARG A 147 -23.50 -12.57 4.82
C ARG A 147 -22.34 -12.27 3.88
N PHE A 148 -21.58 -11.23 4.19
CA PHE A 148 -20.33 -10.89 3.52
C PHE A 148 -19.17 -11.09 4.49
N PHE A 149 -18.18 -11.89 4.07
CA PHE A 149 -16.93 -12.14 4.77
C PHE A 149 -15.91 -11.14 4.24
N VAL A 150 -15.57 -10.14 5.06
CA VAL A 150 -14.73 -9.00 4.65
C VAL A 150 -13.32 -9.16 5.22
N HIS A 151 -12.35 -9.01 4.34
CA HIS A 151 -10.93 -8.99 4.66
C HIS A 151 -10.41 -7.58 4.40
N LYS A 152 -9.58 -7.07 5.30
CA LYS A 152 -8.99 -5.73 5.23
C LYS A 152 -7.67 -5.81 4.46
N ARG A 153 -7.47 -4.90 3.51
CA ARG A 153 -6.16 -4.78 2.86
C ARG A 153 -5.12 -4.43 3.92
N PRO A 154 -3.92 -5.05 3.91
CA PRO A 154 -2.90 -4.72 4.88
C PRO A 154 -2.67 -3.21 4.97
N HIS A 155 -2.54 -2.74 6.21
CA HIS A 155 -2.28 -1.34 6.55
C HIS A 155 -3.44 -0.35 6.31
N VAL A 156 -4.66 -0.79 5.96
CA VAL A 156 -5.80 0.10 5.73
C VAL A 156 -6.11 1.03 6.92
N ASP A 157 -6.05 0.54 8.16
CA ASP A 157 -6.33 1.37 9.35
C ASP A 157 -5.33 2.51 9.50
N PHE A 158 -4.04 2.19 9.40
CA PHE A 158 -2.95 3.14 9.50
C PHE A 158 -2.97 4.12 8.32
N PHE A 159 -3.24 3.63 7.10
CA PHE A 159 -3.43 4.47 5.93
C PHE A 159 -4.53 5.51 6.17
N LEU A 160 -5.74 5.08 6.57
CA LEU A 160 -6.87 5.98 6.86
C LEU A 160 -6.57 6.96 8.00
N GLU A 161 -5.90 6.52 9.05
CA GLU A 161 -5.47 7.36 10.17
C GLU A 161 -4.48 8.46 9.75
N VAL A 162 -3.55 8.14 8.84
CA VAL A 162 -2.58 9.10 8.29
C VAL A 162 -3.28 10.05 7.31
N VAL A 163 -3.97 9.53 6.29
CA VAL A 163 -4.52 10.37 5.22
C VAL A 163 -5.69 11.25 5.67
N SER A 164 -6.45 10.85 6.70
CA SER A 164 -7.52 11.69 7.28
C SER A 164 -7.01 12.97 7.95
N GLN A 165 -5.74 13.03 8.35
CA GLN A 165 -5.10 14.25 8.86
C GLN A 165 -4.72 15.22 7.74
N TRP A 166 -4.61 14.74 6.50
CA TRP A 166 -4.10 15.49 5.35
C TRP A 166 -5.21 15.88 4.37
N TYR A 167 -6.18 14.99 4.18
CA TYR A 167 -7.26 15.08 3.20
C TYR A 167 -8.62 15.06 3.89
N GLU A 168 -9.63 15.66 3.25
CA GLU A 168 -11.02 15.28 3.50
C GLU A 168 -11.27 13.95 2.79
N LEU A 169 -11.75 12.92 3.51
CA LEU A 169 -11.98 11.61 2.92
C LEU A 169 -13.42 11.46 2.45
N VAL A 170 -13.59 10.93 1.24
CA VAL A 170 -14.89 10.64 0.64
C VAL A 170 -14.88 9.20 0.17
N VAL A 171 -15.85 8.39 0.61
CA VAL A 171 -16.05 7.06 0.02
C VAL A 171 -16.81 7.24 -1.30
N PHE A 172 -16.32 6.66 -2.40
CA PHE A 172 -17.09 6.54 -3.64
C PHE A 172 -16.90 5.14 -4.19
N THR A 173 -17.93 4.29 -4.05
CA THR A 173 -17.91 2.89 -4.49
C THR A 173 -18.99 2.59 -5.52
N ALA A 174 -18.70 1.67 -6.45
CA ALA A 174 -19.69 1.10 -7.36
C ALA A 174 -20.58 0.01 -6.69
N SER A 175 -20.41 -0.25 -5.40
CA SER A 175 -21.22 -1.18 -4.61
C SER A 175 -22.53 -0.55 -4.10
N MET A 176 -23.50 -1.39 -3.75
CA MET A 176 -24.81 -0.95 -3.23
C MET A 176 -24.67 -0.29 -1.87
N GLU A 177 -25.47 0.75 -1.61
CA GLU A 177 -25.43 1.52 -0.37
C GLU A 177 -25.54 0.67 0.89
N ILE A 178 -26.46 -0.30 0.94
CA ILE A 178 -26.66 -1.18 2.11
C ILE A 178 -25.39 -1.98 2.48
N TYR A 179 -24.53 -2.27 1.51
CA TYR A 179 -23.25 -2.92 1.71
C TYR A 179 -22.14 -1.89 1.98
N GLY A 180 -22.01 -0.88 1.12
CA GLY A 180 -20.91 0.10 1.17
C GLY A 180 -20.95 0.99 2.42
N SER A 181 -22.14 1.31 2.93
CA SER A 181 -22.31 1.98 4.24
C SER A 181 -21.77 1.12 5.38
N ALA A 182 -22.21 -0.13 5.46
CA ALA A 182 -21.80 -1.07 6.50
C ALA A 182 -20.29 -1.38 6.48
N VAL A 183 -19.65 -1.46 5.29
CA VAL A 183 -18.18 -1.53 5.18
C VAL A 183 -17.54 -0.24 5.69
N ALA A 184 -18.00 0.92 5.21
CA ALA A 184 -17.43 2.21 5.59
C ALA A 184 -17.55 2.48 7.11
N ASP A 185 -18.64 2.07 7.76
CA ASP A 185 -18.80 2.17 9.22
C ASP A 185 -17.79 1.29 9.98
N LYS A 186 -17.48 0.09 9.48
CA LYS A 186 -16.47 -0.80 10.07
C LYS A 186 -15.05 -0.30 9.89
N LEU A 187 -14.74 0.36 8.77
CA LEU A 187 -13.44 1.00 8.54
C LEU A 187 -13.29 2.33 9.29
N ASP A 188 -14.36 3.11 9.41
CA ASP A 188 -14.37 4.39 10.14
C ASP A 188 -14.23 4.18 11.66
N ASN A 189 -14.82 3.12 12.20
CA ASN A 189 -14.79 2.76 13.61
C ASN A 189 -15.15 3.94 14.55
N ASN A 190 -16.19 4.70 14.17
CA ASN A 190 -16.67 5.91 14.84
C ASN A 190 -15.69 7.10 14.88
N LYS A 191 -14.58 7.07 14.12
CA LYS A 191 -13.65 8.22 13.98
C LYS A 191 -14.32 9.41 13.26
N GLY A 192 -15.37 9.16 12.47
CA GLY A 192 -16.13 10.18 11.75
C GLY A 192 -15.38 10.81 10.56
N VAL A 193 -14.39 10.12 10.01
CA VAL A 193 -13.55 10.58 8.89
C VAL A 193 -14.13 10.16 7.53
N LEU A 194 -14.89 9.07 7.45
CA LEU A 194 -15.54 8.57 6.23
C LEU A 194 -17.03 8.98 6.14
N ARG A 195 -17.39 10.19 6.55
CA ARG A 195 -18.81 10.63 6.61
C ARG A 195 -19.46 10.90 5.26
N ARG A 196 -18.71 11.40 4.28
CA ARG A 196 -19.21 11.66 2.92
C ARG A 196 -19.07 10.41 2.08
N ARG A 197 -20.18 9.93 1.53
CA ARG A 197 -20.25 8.62 0.86
C ARG A 197 -21.11 8.69 -0.39
N PHE A 198 -20.62 8.09 -1.46
CA PHE A 198 -21.28 7.91 -2.74
C PHE A 198 -21.25 6.42 -3.10
N TYR A 199 -22.39 5.94 -3.57
CA TYR A 199 -22.66 4.52 -3.86
C TYR A 199 -23.11 4.35 -5.32
N ARG A 200 -23.35 3.10 -5.74
CA ARG A 200 -23.77 2.73 -7.10
C ARG A 200 -24.79 3.67 -7.76
N GLN A 201 -25.81 4.14 -7.04
CA GLN A 201 -26.85 5.03 -7.60
C GLN A 201 -26.34 6.44 -7.98
N HIS A 202 -25.12 6.80 -7.59
CA HIS A 202 -24.44 8.06 -7.95
C HIS A 202 -23.42 7.85 -9.09
N CYS A 203 -23.20 6.59 -9.52
CA CYS A 203 -22.36 6.29 -10.68
C CYS A 203 -23.18 6.38 -11.97
N THR A 204 -22.55 6.80 -13.06
CA THR A 204 -23.12 6.65 -14.41
C THR A 204 -22.75 5.29 -14.97
N LEU A 205 -23.73 4.48 -15.40
CA LEU A 205 -23.47 3.19 -16.04
C LEU A 205 -23.26 3.39 -17.54
N GLU A 206 -22.03 3.21 -18.01
CA GLU A 206 -21.66 3.40 -19.41
C GLU A 206 -20.75 2.25 -19.89
N LEU A 207 -21.09 1.61 -21.02
CA LEU A 207 -20.36 0.47 -21.59
C LEU A 207 -20.07 -0.64 -20.56
N GLY A 208 -21.05 -0.95 -19.71
CA GLY A 208 -20.94 -1.96 -18.64
C GLY A 208 -20.05 -1.56 -17.45
N SER A 209 -19.50 -0.33 -17.44
CA SER A 209 -18.66 0.20 -16.37
C SER A 209 -19.43 1.24 -15.54
N TYR A 210 -19.28 1.23 -14.22
CA TYR A 210 -19.79 2.28 -13.34
C TYR A 210 -18.77 3.41 -13.23
N ILE A 211 -19.04 4.53 -13.90
CA ILE A 211 -18.19 5.72 -13.91
C ILE A 211 -18.54 6.62 -12.72
N LYS A 212 -17.50 7.09 -12.02
CA LYS A 212 -17.54 7.98 -10.86
C LYS A 212 -17.20 9.40 -11.33
N ASP A 213 -18.22 10.22 -11.50
CA ASP A 213 -18.05 11.64 -11.81
C ASP A 213 -17.54 12.38 -10.57
N LEU A 214 -16.33 12.97 -10.62
CA LEU A 214 -15.75 13.69 -9.49
C LEU A 214 -16.36 15.08 -9.29
N SER A 215 -17.04 15.64 -10.29
CA SER A 215 -17.67 16.96 -10.19
C SER A 215 -18.81 17.00 -9.16
N VAL A 216 -19.49 15.86 -8.93
CA VAL A 216 -20.52 15.73 -7.88
C VAL A 216 -19.92 15.67 -6.47
N VAL A 217 -18.62 15.35 -6.37
CA VAL A 217 -17.89 15.34 -5.09
C VAL A 217 -17.37 16.75 -4.77
N HIS A 218 -16.81 17.45 -5.74
CA HIS A 218 -16.29 18.80 -5.53
C HIS A 218 -16.17 19.58 -6.84
N SER A 219 -16.57 20.84 -6.84
CA SER A 219 -16.52 21.71 -8.04
C SER A 219 -15.11 22.08 -8.47
N ASP A 220 -14.16 22.15 -7.53
CA ASP A 220 -12.75 22.42 -7.82
C ASP A 220 -11.95 21.12 -7.92
N LEU A 221 -11.85 20.61 -9.15
CA LEU A 221 -11.09 19.41 -9.50
C LEU A 221 -9.57 19.58 -9.36
N SER A 222 -9.02 20.78 -9.14
CA SER A 222 -7.59 20.95 -8.82
C SER A 222 -7.24 20.30 -7.47
N SER A 223 -8.24 20.11 -6.62
CA SER A 223 -8.11 19.67 -5.24
C SER A 223 -8.69 18.28 -4.96
N VAL A 224 -9.09 17.51 -5.99
CA VAL A 224 -9.67 16.16 -5.86
C VAL A 224 -8.71 15.10 -6.37
N VAL A 225 -8.50 14.04 -5.59
CA VAL A 225 -7.74 12.85 -5.99
C VAL A 225 -8.65 11.64 -5.81
N ILE A 226 -8.68 10.71 -6.77
CA ILE A 226 -9.36 9.41 -6.62
C ILE A 226 -8.36 8.26 -6.57
N LEU A 227 -8.50 7.39 -5.56
CA LEU A 227 -7.78 6.13 -5.42
C LEU A 227 -8.73 4.97 -5.74
N ASP A 228 -8.46 4.24 -6.81
CA ASP A 228 -9.37 3.25 -7.37
C ASP A 228 -8.58 2.23 -8.23
N ASN A 229 -8.95 0.96 -8.14
CA ASN A 229 -8.30 -0.13 -8.86
C ASN A 229 -8.81 -0.34 -10.29
N SER A 230 -9.93 0.29 -10.67
CA SER A 230 -10.65 0.06 -11.92
C SER A 230 -10.59 1.28 -12.84
N PRO A 231 -9.82 1.24 -13.94
CA PRO A 231 -9.72 2.36 -14.90
C PRO A 231 -11.04 2.87 -15.46
N GLY A 232 -12.06 2.00 -15.56
CA GLY A 232 -13.40 2.39 -15.97
C GLY A 232 -14.09 3.35 -14.99
N ALA A 233 -13.77 3.29 -13.69
CA ALA A 233 -14.41 4.11 -12.67
C ALA A 233 -14.03 5.58 -12.77
N TYR A 234 -12.77 5.89 -13.07
CA TYR A 234 -12.27 7.27 -13.23
C TYR A 234 -12.08 7.70 -14.69
N ARG A 235 -12.74 7.03 -15.64
CA ARG A 235 -12.61 7.31 -17.09
C ARG A 235 -12.82 8.78 -17.47
N SER A 236 -13.73 9.48 -16.81
CA SER A 236 -13.99 10.91 -17.05
C SER A 236 -12.98 11.87 -16.41
N HIS A 237 -12.15 11.37 -15.48
CA HIS A 237 -11.21 12.18 -14.69
C HIS A 237 -9.84 11.48 -14.52
N PRO A 238 -9.17 11.04 -15.61
CA PRO A 238 -7.95 10.24 -15.51
C PRO A 238 -6.79 11.01 -14.86
N ASP A 239 -6.69 12.32 -15.10
CA ASP A 239 -5.66 13.19 -14.50
C ASP A 239 -5.82 13.41 -12.99
N ASN A 240 -6.96 13.03 -12.42
CA ASN A 240 -7.22 13.06 -10.97
C ASN A 240 -6.98 11.71 -10.29
N ALA A 241 -6.63 10.66 -11.05
CA ALA A 241 -6.58 9.30 -10.55
C ALA A 241 -5.20 8.87 -10.06
N ILE A 242 -5.20 8.04 -9.02
CA ILE A 242 -4.11 7.19 -8.60
C ILE A 242 -4.56 5.74 -8.86
N PRO A 243 -4.07 5.09 -9.92
CA PRO A 243 -4.31 3.67 -10.14
C PRO A 243 -3.66 2.85 -9.02
N ILE A 244 -4.42 1.92 -8.42
CA ILE A 244 -3.89 0.95 -7.44
C ILE A 244 -4.16 -0.48 -7.91
N LYS A 245 -3.24 -1.39 -7.60
CA LYS A 245 -3.43 -2.82 -7.92
C LYS A 245 -4.60 -3.39 -7.09
N SER A 246 -5.52 -4.08 -7.75
CA SER A 246 -6.57 -4.88 -7.08
C SER A 246 -5.98 -5.83 -6.04
N TRP A 247 -6.53 -5.81 -4.84
CA TRP A 247 -6.13 -6.68 -3.74
C TRP A 247 -7.23 -7.68 -3.40
N PHE A 248 -6.83 -8.91 -3.06
CA PHE A 248 -7.75 -10.00 -2.79
C PHE A 248 -7.44 -10.72 -1.47
N SER A 249 -6.19 -11.15 -1.26
CA SER A 249 -5.82 -11.86 -0.03
C SER A 249 -4.34 -11.80 0.33
N ASP A 250 -3.53 -11.00 -0.36
CA ASP A 250 -2.07 -11.02 -0.17
C ASP A 250 -1.72 -10.34 1.16
N PRO A 251 -1.25 -11.08 2.19
CA PRO A 251 -0.92 -10.49 3.48
C PRO A 251 0.38 -9.67 3.44
N SER A 252 1.11 -9.71 2.32
CA SER A 252 2.35 -8.95 2.09
C SER A 252 2.16 -7.73 1.19
N ASP A 253 0.93 -7.40 0.80
CA ASP A 253 0.62 -6.18 0.04
C ASP A 253 1.01 -4.93 0.83
N THR A 254 1.83 -4.07 0.24
CA THR A 254 2.26 -2.79 0.82
C THR A 254 1.73 -1.58 0.07
N ALA A 255 0.78 -1.76 -0.85
CA ALA A 255 0.39 -0.73 -1.82
C ALA A 255 -0.12 0.54 -1.15
N LEU A 256 -0.94 0.42 -0.10
CA LEU A 256 -1.44 1.58 0.66
C LEU A 256 -0.31 2.35 1.37
N LEU A 257 0.69 1.66 1.93
CA LEU A 257 1.85 2.32 2.55
C LEU A 257 2.69 3.06 1.51
N ASN A 258 2.92 2.43 0.36
CA ASN A 258 3.76 2.98 -0.71
C ASN A 258 3.16 4.26 -1.34
N LEU A 259 1.87 4.52 -1.15
CA LEU A 259 1.21 5.76 -1.58
C LEU A 259 1.39 6.93 -0.61
N LEU A 260 1.71 6.69 0.66
CA LEU A 260 1.81 7.76 1.69
C LEU A 260 2.80 8.88 1.32
N PRO A 261 4.04 8.63 0.83
CA PRO A 261 4.96 9.71 0.45
C PRO A 261 4.42 10.60 -0.67
N MET A 262 3.74 10.01 -1.65
CA MET A 262 3.17 10.75 -2.79
C MET A 262 1.94 11.54 -2.36
N LEU A 263 1.06 10.94 -1.54
CA LEU A 263 -0.09 11.63 -0.96
C LEU A 263 0.34 12.79 -0.06
N ASP A 264 1.43 12.65 0.70
CA ASP A 264 1.98 13.75 1.49
C ASP A 264 2.50 14.89 0.59
N ALA A 265 3.26 14.57 -0.46
CA ALA A 265 3.74 15.56 -1.43
C ALA A 265 2.60 16.30 -2.16
N LEU A 266 1.53 15.58 -2.55
CA LEU A 266 0.37 16.15 -3.25
C LEU A 266 -0.37 17.22 -2.41
N ARG A 267 -0.28 17.19 -1.07
CA ARG A 267 -0.86 18.22 -0.18
C ARG A 267 -0.45 19.63 -0.59
N PHE A 268 0.81 19.80 -1.01
CA PHE A 268 1.43 21.10 -1.30
C PHE A 268 1.18 21.64 -2.71
N THR A 269 0.50 20.89 -3.59
CA THR A 269 0.21 21.33 -4.96
C THR A 269 -0.95 22.31 -5.00
N ALA A 270 -0.93 23.26 -5.96
CA ALA A 270 -2.10 24.10 -6.26
C ALA A 270 -3.13 23.34 -7.13
N ASP A 271 -2.64 22.44 -7.98
CA ASP A 271 -3.45 21.51 -8.78
C ASP A 271 -2.78 20.13 -8.76
N VAL A 272 -3.48 19.12 -8.25
CA VAL A 272 -2.97 17.73 -8.17
C VAL A 272 -2.71 17.13 -9.56
N ARG A 273 -3.48 17.56 -10.57
CA ARG A 273 -3.37 17.07 -11.96
C ARG A 273 -2.03 17.46 -12.58
N SER A 274 -1.41 18.56 -12.12
CA SER A 274 -0.07 18.97 -12.55
C SER A 274 1.04 17.96 -12.21
N VAL A 275 0.76 17.06 -11.26
CA VAL A 275 1.62 15.92 -10.89
C VAL A 275 1.06 14.62 -11.47
N LEU A 276 -0.22 14.32 -11.24
CA LEU A 276 -0.83 13.04 -11.58
C LEU A 276 -0.89 12.75 -13.10
N SER A 277 -1.18 13.76 -13.93
CA SER A 277 -1.19 13.62 -15.41
C SER A 277 0.16 13.20 -16.01
N ARG A 278 1.26 13.29 -15.25
CA ARG A 278 2.59 12.85 -15.69
C ARG A 278 2.76 11.33 -15.65
N ASN A 279 1.83 10.57 -15.06
CA ASN A 279 1.85 9.11 -15.01
C ASN A 279 1.48 8.43 -16.35
N LEU A 280 1.93 9.02 -17.47
CA LEU A 280 1.63 8.64 -18.86
C LEU A 280 1.98 7.19 -19.24
N HIS A 281 2.69 6.45 -18.39
CA HIS A 281 3.04 5.04 -18.62
C HIS A 281 2.01 4.07 -18.00
N GLN A 282 1.25 4.47 -16.98
CA GLN A 282 0.17 3.67 -16.42
C GLN A 282 -1.13 3.79 -17.23
N HIS A 283 -1.30 4.87 -17.99
CA HIS A 283 -2.43 5.08 -18.91
C HIS A 283 -2.30 4.35 -20.27
N ARG A 284 -1.25 3.55 -20.48
CA ARG A 284 -0.93 2.91 -21.78
C ARG A 284 -1.18 1.40 -21.86
N LEU A 285 -1.70 0.79 -20.79
CA LEU A 285 -2.08 -0.64 -20.75
C LEU A 285 -3.59 -0.85 -20.96
N TRP A 286 -4.22 0.04 -21.74
CA TRP A 286 -5.68 0.21 -21.84
C TRP A 286 -6.12 -0.12 -23.26
#